data_AF-A0A6G4ZWQ3-F1
#
_entry.id   AF-A0A6G4ZWQ3-F1
#
_cell.length_a   1.000
_cell.length_b   1.000
_cell.length_c   1.000
_cell.angle_alpha   90.00
_cell.angle_beta   90.00
_cell.angle_gamma   90.00
#
_symmetry.space_group_name_H-M   'P 1'
#
loop_
_entity.id
_entity.type
_entity.pdbx_description
1 polymer ?
#
loop_
_entity_poly.entity_id
_entity_poly.type
_entity_poly.pdbx_seq_one_letter_code
_entity_poly.pdbx_strand_id
1 'polypeptide(L)'
;WFRSSNLRLNLYSSFCLTQSHKLIGNVVHLSQSHLVAFEVGHKVITLLLEVTQERAQQLGSAHEVQRFHRDVDETKDWIQEKDEALLADDCGNDLRSVQTLQRKHEGLERDLTALGDRIHQLDDTAARLVNTHPESTEAMITKKQEIIQEWTRL
;
A
#
# COMPACT_ATOMS: atom_id res chain seq x y z
N TRP A 1 26.92 -69.85 46.45
CA TRP A 1 27.41 -69.38 45.14
C TRP A 1 26.28 -69.10 44.14
N PHE A 2 25.44 -70.08 43.78
CA PHE A 2 24.34 -69.93 42.79
C PHE A 2 23.33 -68.80 43.08
N ARG A 3 22.93 -68.61 44.36
CA ARG A 3 21.98 -67.56 44.79
C ARG A 3 22.52 -66.12 44.63
N SER A 4 23.85 -65.94 44.76
CA SER A 4 24.50 -64.63 44.68
C SER A 4 24.66 -64.16 43.22
N SER A 5 24.93 -65.10 42.31
CA SER A 5 24.99 -64.83 40.87
C SER A 5 23.62 -64.47 40.29
N ASN A 6 22.55 -65.12 40.76
CA ASN A 6 21.18 -64.84 40.33
C ASN A 6 20.70 -63.44 40.79
N LEU A 7 21.07 -63.00 42.00
CA LEU A 7 20.79 -61.64 42.47
C LEU A 7 21.53 -60.56 41.65
N ARG A 8 22.80 -60.79 41.29
CA ARG A 8 23.57 -59.83 40.48
C ARG A 8 23.02 -59.68 39.07
N LEU A 9 22.58 -60.76 38.43
CA LEU A 9 21.94 -60.71 37.12
C LEU A 9 20.60 -59.97 37.15
N ASN A 10 19.78 -60.19 38.19
CA ASN A 10 18.52 -59.46 38.37
C ASN A 10 18.74 -57.96 38.62
N LEU A 11 19.73 -57.60 39.43
CA LEU A 11 20.08 -56.19 39.68
C LEU A 11 20.62 -55.50 38.42
N TYR A 12 21.45 -56.19 37.64
CA TYR A 12 21.95 -55.66 36.37
C TYR A 12 20.83 -55.49 35.33
N SER A 13 19.95 -56.48 35.18
CA SER A 13 18.78 -56.39 34.31
C SER A 13 17.85 -55.24 34.72
N SER A 14 17.58 -55.09 36.03
CA SER A 14 16.77 -53.99 36.56
C SER A 14 17.42 -52.61 36.33
N PHE A 15 18.74 -52.51 36.46
CA PHE A 15 19.49 -51.29 36.18
C PHE A 15 19.44 -50.92 34.69
N CYS A 16 19.66 -51.90 33.80
CA CYS A 16 19.55 -51.71 32.36
C CYS A 16 18.12 -51.29 31.94
N LEU A 17 17.07 -51.92 32.48
CA LEU A 17 15.68 -51.54 32.22
C LEU A 17 15.36 -50.11 32.66
N THR A 18 15.87 -49.72 33.84
CA THR A 18 15.66 -48.36 34.36
C THR A 18 16.37 -47.32 33.51
N GLN A 19 17.59 -47.63 33.06
CA GLN A 19 18.37 -46.76 32.18
C GLN A 19 17.73 -46.65 30.78
N SER A 20 17.22 -47.75 30.22
CA SER A 20 16.52 -47.73 28.93
C SER A 20 15.23 -46.92 29.03
N HIS A 21 14.45 -47.06 30.11
CA HIS A 21 13.23 -46.27 30.31
C HIS A 21 13.53 -44.77 30.42
N LYS A 22 14.62 -44.38 31.13
CA LYS A 22 15.07 -42.98 31.19
C LYS A 22 15.46 -42.42 29.81
N LEU A 23 16.22 -43.18 29.02
CA LEU A 23 16.64 -42.75 27.69
C LEU A 23 15.44 -42.59 26.74
N ILE A 24 14.50 -43.53 26.76
CA ILE A 24 13.26 -43.44 25.97
C ILE A 24 12.43 -42.22 26.40
N GLY A 25 12.27 -41.99 27.70
CA GLY A 25 11.58 -40.81 28.22
C GLY A 25 12.23 -39.50 27.76
N ASN A 26 13.56 -39.42 27.78
CA ASN A 26 14.29 -38.25 27.28
C ASN A 26 14.08 -38.03 25.77
N VAL A 27 14.11 -39.10 24.97
CA VAL A 27 13.89 -39.01 23.51
C VAL A 27 12.46 -38.56 23.19
N VAL A 28 11.46 -39.12 23.88
CA VAL A 28 10.05 -38.72 23.72
C VAL A 28 9.86 -37.26 24.13
N HIS A 29 10.41 -36.85 25.27
CA HIS A 29 10.33 -35.45 25.72
C HIS A 29 11.02 -34.50 24.73
N LEU A 30 12.20 -34.84 24.22
CA LEU A 30 12.91 -34.02 23.23
C LEU A 30 12.11 -33.89 21.93
N SER A 31 11.52 -34.99 21.46
CA SER A 31 10.65 -35.00 20.28
C SER A 31 9.40 -34.13 20.48
N GLN A 32 8.78 -34.20 21.66
CA GLN A 32 7.62 -33.36 21.98
C GLN A 32 8.01 -31.88 22.03
N SER A 33 9.15 -31.53 22.66
CA SER A 33 9.67 -30.17 22.69
C SER A 33 9.95 -29.61 21.30
N HIS A 34 10.55 -30.41 20.40
CA HIS A 34 10.81 -30.01 19.02
C HIS A 34 9.50 -29.78 18.25
N LEU A 35 8.48 -30.62 18.45
CA LEU A 35 7.18 -30.47 17.80
C LEU A 35 6.49 -29.18 18.23
N VAL A 36 6.49 -28.87 19.54
CA VAL A 36 5.93 -27.62 20.06
C VAL A 36 6.69 -26.41 19.50
N ALA A 37 8.03 -26.46 19.47
CA ALA A 37 8.83 -25.38 18.90
C ALA A 37 8.53 -25.15 17.41
N PHE A 38 8.33 -26.22 16.64
CA PHE A 38 7.92 -26.15 15.23
C PHE A 38 6.52 -25.53 15.09
N GLU A 39 5.55 -25.97 15.90
CA GLU A 39 4.17 -25.45 15.85
C GLU A 39 4.12 -23.96 16.20
N VAL A 40 4.86 -23.54 17.24
CA VAL A 40 4.98 -22.12 17.62
C VAL A 40 5.65 -21.33 16.50
N GLY A 41 6.77 -21.83 15.96
CA GLY A 41 7.47 -21.18 14.84
C GLY A 41 6.58 -21.00 13.62
N HIS A 42 5.82 -22.02 13.24
CA HIS A 42 4.86 -21.94 12.14
C HIS A 42 3.78 -20.88 12.41
N LYS A 43 3.17 -20.88 13.60
CA LYS A 43 2.16 -19.87 13.99
C LYS A 43 2.72 -18.45 13.90
N VAL A 44 3.94 -18.23 14.40
CA VAL A 44 4.60 -16.92 14.32
C VAL A 44 4.81 -16.49 12.87
N ILE A 45 5.30 -17.38 12.01
CA ILE A 45 5.51 -17.08 10.59
C ILE A 45 4.18 -16.73 9.91
N THR A 46 3.13 -17.52 10.13
CA THR A 46 1.81 -17.25 9.55
C THR A 46 1.25 -15.89 10.00
N LEU A 47 1.33 -15.58 11.30
CA LEU A 47 0.86 -14.29 11.83
C LEU A 47 1.68 -13.12 11.27
N LEU A 48 3.01 -13.27 11.16
CA LEU A 48 3.85 -12.24 10.55
C LEU A 48 3.47 -12.01 9.09
N LEU A 49 3.23 -13.08 8.32
CA LEU A 49 2.79 -12.97 6.93
C LEU A 49 1.46 -12.21 6.82
N GLU A 50 0.47 -12.58 7.63
CA GLU A 50 -0.84 -11.93 7.66
C GLU A 50 -0.73 -10.43 7.96
N VAL A 51 -0.03 -10.07 9.03
CA VAL A 51 0.19 -8.66 9.42
C VAL A 51 0.95 -7.87 8.35
N THR A 52 1.97 -8.48 7.74
CA THR A 52 2.72 -7.80 6.66
C THR A 52 1.87 -7.58 5.41
N GLN A 53 1.00 -8.53 5.07
CA GLN A 53 0.09 -8.41 3.94
C GLN A 53 -0.97 -7.34 4.20
N GLU A 54 -1.57 -7.33 5.38
CA GLU A 54 -2.53 -6.29 5.78
C GLU A 54 -1.90 -4.90 5.71
N ARG A 55 -0.68 -4.75 6.26
CA ARG A 55 0.05 -3.48 6.22
C ARG A 55 0.38 -3.04 4.80
N ALA A 56 0.74 -3.98 3.92
CA ALA A 56 1.00 -3.68 2.51
C ALA A 56 -0.28 -3.19 1.80
N GLN A 57 -1.43 -3.78 2.09
CA GLN A 57 -2.72 -3.35 1.55
C GLN A 57 -3.09 -1.95 2.04
N GLN A 58 -2.95 -1.67 3.34
CA GLN A 58 -3.23 -0.34 3.91
C GLN A 58 -2.31 0.74 3.31
N LEU A 59 -1.02 0.45 3.16
CA LEU A 59 -0.08 1.37 2.52
C LEU A 59 -0.42 1.60 1.03
N GLY A 60 -0.82 0.55 0.32
CA GLY A 60 -1.26 0.66 -1.07
C GLY A 60 -2.50 1.55 -1.23
N SER A 61 -3.50 1.35 -0.37
CA SER A 61 -4.72 2.18 -0.29
C SER A 61 -4.37 3.65 -0.02
N ALA A 62 -3.61 3.92 1.05
CA ALA A 62 -3.21 5.28 1.40
C ALA A 62 -2.39 5.96 0.29
N HIS A 63 -1.51 5.20 -0.39
CA HIS A 63 -0.75 5.70 -1.53
C HIS A 63 -1.65 6.12 -2.69
N GLU A 64 -2.70 5.36 -2.99
CA GLU A 64 -3.63 5.68 -4.08
C GLU A 64 -4.38 6.99 -3.82
N VAL A 65 -4.87 7.19 -2.58
CA VAL A 65 -5.56 8.42 -2.16
C VAL A 65 -4.60 9.63 -2.22
N GLN A 66 -3.38 9.48 -1.69
CA GLN A 66 -2.37 10.55 -1.71
C GLN A 66 -1.96 10.93 -3.13
N ARG A 67 -1.83 9.94 -4.02
CA ARG A 67 -1.55 10.18 -5.44
C ARG A 67 -2.67 10.98 -6.08
N PHE A 68 -3.93 10.62 -5.84
CA PHE A 68 -5.07 11.38 -6.33
C PHE A 68 -5.04 12.83 -5.82
N HIS A 69 -4.78 13.05 -4.53
CA HIS A 69 -4.68 14.40 -3.98
C HIS A 69 -3.61 15.24 -4.67
N ARG A 70 -2.43 14.67 -4.92
CA ARG A 70 -1.35 15.36 -5.63
C ARG A 70 -1.73 15.66 -7.08
N ASP A 71 -2.30 14.69 -7.78
CA ASP A 71 -2.72 14.85 -9.17
C ASP A 71 -3.81 15.94 -9.32
N VAL A 72 -4.68 16.09 -8.31
CA VAL A 72 -5.63 17.21 -8.18
C VAL A 72 -4.87 18.53 -8.03
N ASP A 73 -3.96 18.63 -7.06
CA ASP A 73 -3.24 19.87 -6.77
C ASP A 73 -2.38 20.34 -7.96
N GLU A 74 -1.70 19.41 -8.64
CA GLU A 74 -0.96 19.68 -9.89
C GLU A 74 -1.87 20.25 -10.99
N THR A 75 -3.11 19.76 -11.07
CA THR A 75 -4.08 20.25 -12.07
C THR A 75 -4.59 21.64 -11.70
N LYS A 76 -4.77 21.94 -10.40
CA LYS A 76 -5.13 23.28 -9.92
C LYS A 76 -4.04 24.30 -10.22
N ASP A 77 -2.79 23.95 -9.95
CA ASP A 77 -1.64 24.80 -10.26
C ASP A 77 -1.56 25.09 -11.77
N TRP A 78 -1.82 24.07 -12.60
CA TRP A 78 -1.83 24.23 -14.05
C TRP A 78 -2.97 25.13 -14.53
N ILE A 79 -4.18 24.98 -13.96
CA ILE A 79 -5.31 25.89 -14.19
C ILE A 79 -4.92 27.34 -13.87
N GLN A 80 -4.31 27.57 -12.70
CA GLN A 80 -3.91 28.90 -12.28
C GLN A 80 -2.86 29.51 -13.23
N GLU A 81 -1.88 28.73 -13.67
CA GLU A 81 -0.89 29.20 -14.65
C GLU A 81 -1.54 29.66 -15.96
N LYS A 82 -2.60 28.96 -16.42
CA LYS A 82 -3.34 29.36 -17.63
C LYS A 82 -4.20 30.60 -17.41
N ASP A 83 -4.83 30.74 -16.25
CA ASP A 83 -5.57 31.95 -15.85
C ASP A 83 -4.64 33.18 -15.87
N GLU A 84 -3.44 33.06 -15.31
CA GLU A 84 -2.41 34.11 -15.32
C GLU A 84 -1.92 34.42 -16.75
N ALA A 85 -1.74 33.41 -17.59
CA ALA A 85 -1.34 33.58 -18.98
C ALA A 85 -2.41 34.28 -19.84
N LEU A 86 -3.70 34.09 -19.51
CA LEU A 86 -4.83 34.78 -20.15
C LEU A 86 -4.91 36.26 -19.76
N LEU A 87 -4.53 36.60 -18.52
CA LEU A 87 -4.51 37.97 -18.02
C LEU A 87 -3.29 38.79 -18.51
N ALA A 88 -2.27 38.13 -19.06
CA ALA A 88 -1.10 38.78 -19.64
C ALA A 88 -1.44 39.44 -21.00
N ASP A 89 -1.98 40.66 -20.94
CA ASP A 89 -2.40 41.43 -22.11
C ASP A 89 -1.20 42.00 -22.90
N ASP A 90 -0.84 41.36 -24.01
CA ASP A 90 0.15 41.83 -24.99
C ASP A 90 -0.53 42.28 -26.30
N CYS A 91 -1.43 43.26 -26.23
CA CYS A 91 -2.01 43.88 -27.42
C CYS A 91 -1.01 44.81 -28.12
N GLY A 92 -0.28 44.28 -29.12
CA GLY A 92 0.55 45.08 -30.02
C GLY A 92 -0.20 45.57 -31.26
N ASN A 93 0.13 46.78 -31.73
CA ASN A 93 -0.57 47.48 -32.82
C ASN A 93 -0.11 47.09 -34.25
N ASP A 94 0.64 46.00 -34.42
CA ASP A 94 1.16 45.59 -35.72
C ASP A 94 0.80 44.13 -36.08
N LEU A 95 0.90 43.81 -37.38
CA LEU A 95 0.55 42.50 -37.91
C LEU A 95 1.36 41.35 -37.28
N ARG A 96 2.61 41.60 -36.88
CA ARG A 96 3.48 40.60 -36.24
C ARG A 96 3.01 40.32 -34.81
N SER A 97 2.56 41.33 -34.08
CA SER A 97 1.91 41.18 -32.78
C SER A 97 0.63 40.35 -32.89
N VAL A 98 -0.22 40.64 -33.87
CA VAL A 98 -1.45 39.86 -34.12
C VAL A 98 -1.15 38.39 -34.44
N GLN A 99 -0.17 38.10 -35.30
CA GLN A 99 0.24 36.72 -35.59
C GLN A 99 0.82 35.99 -34.36
N THR A 100 1.49 36.73 -33.48
CA THR A 100 2.01 36.18 -32.23
C THR A 100 0.87 35.84 -31.26
N LEU A 101 -0.10 36.74 -31.11
CA LEU A 101 -1.31 36.50 -30.32
C LEU A 101 -2.12 35.31 -30.84
N GLN A 102 -2.24 35.17 -32.16
CA GLN A 102 -2.94 34.04 -32.77
C GLN A 102 -2.27 32.69 -32.43
N ARG A 103 -0.94 32.61 -32.49
CA ARG A 103 -0.21 31.39 -32.08
C ARG A 103 -0.35 31.10 -30.59
N LYS A 104 -0.33 32.14 -29.74
CA LYS A 104 -0.58 31.99 -28.30
C LYS A 104 -1.99 31.44 -28.06
N HIS A 105 -2.99 31.99 -28.75
CA HIS A 105 -4.38 31.55 -28.64
C HIS A 105 -4.57 30.08 -29.05
N GLU A 106 -4.03 29.66 -30.21
CA GLU A 106 -4.06 28.26 -30.60
C GLU A 106 -3.33 27.35 -29.59
N GLY A 107 -2.26 27.85 -28.95
CA GLY A 107 -1.57 27.13 -27.87
C GLY A 107 -2.49 26.92 -26.66
N LEU A 108 -3.17 27.98 -26.23
CA LEU A 108 -4.13 27.94 -25.14
C LEU A 108 -5.30 27.00 -25.43
N GLU A 109 -5.85 26.98 -26.65
CA GLU A 109 -6.93 26.04 -27.01
C GLU A 109 -6.49 24.57 -26.88
N ARG A 110 -5.25 24.24 -27.28
CA ARG A 110 -4.68 22.89 -27.11
C ARG A 110 -4.51 22.56 -25.63
N ASP A 111 -3.99 23.50 -24.84
CA ASP A 111 -3.80 23.33 -23.41
C ASP A 111 -5.14 23.13 -22.68
N LEU A 112 -6.17 23.91 -23.00
CA LEU A 112 -7.53 23.77 -22.45
C LEU A 112 -8.15 22.42 -22.80
N THR A 113 -7.92 21.93 -24.03
CA THR A 113 -8.38 20.60 -24.42
C THR A 113 -7.73 19.52 -23.56
N ALA A 114 -6.40 19.57 -23.39
CA ALA A 114 -5.67 18.62 -22.55
C ALA A 114 -6.07 18.70 -21.07
N LEU A 115 -6.38 19.90 -20.57
CA LEU A 115 -6.81 20.12 -19.21
C LEU A 115 -8.22 19.54 -18.96
N GLY A 116 -9.13 19.70 -19.92
CA GLY A 116 -10.43 19.04 -19.90
C GLY A 116 -10.32 17.52 -19.83
N ASP A 117 -9.47 16.91 -20.67
CA ASP A 117 -9.20 15.47 -20.63
C ASP A 117 -8.63 15.02 -19.27
N ARG A 118 -7.75 15.83 -18.67
CA ARG A 118 -7.15 15.55 -17.35
C ARG A 118 -8.20 15.61 -16.24
N ILE A 119 -9.09 16.60 -16.26
CA ILE A 119 -10.20 16.71 -15.30
C ILE A 119 -11.12 15.50 -15.42
N HIS A 120 -11.45 15.05 -16.64
CA HIS A 120 -12.25 13.84 -16.84
C HIS A 120 -11.58 12.60 -16.24
N GLN A 121 -10.27 12.42 -16.44
CA GLN A 121 -9.53 11.30 -15.83
C GLN A 121 -9.51 11.37 -14.30
N LEU A 122 -9.38 12.57 -13.72
CA LEU A 122 -9.48 12.77 -12.28
C LEU A 122 -10.87 12.41 -11.77
N ASP A 123 -11.92 12.72 -12.54
CA ASP A 123 -13.29 12.38 -12.17
C ASP A 123 -13.51 10.86 -12.12
N ASP A 124 -13.07 10.14 -13.15
CA ASP A 124 -13.12 8.67 -13.20
C ASP A 124 -12.34 8.05 -12.03
N THR A 125 -11.15 8.61 -11.74
CA THR A 125 -10.30 8.16 -10.64
C THR A 125 -10.98 8.42 -9.29
N ALA A 126 -11.61 9.58 -9.10
CA ALA A 126 -12.35 9.92 -7.90
C ALA A 126 -13.54 8.97 -7.70
N ALA A 127 -14.32 8.72 -8.76
CA ALA A 127 -15.45 7.80 -8.71
C ALA A 127 -15.02 6.38 -8.33
N ARG A 128 -13.88 5.90 -8.84
CA ARG A 128 -13.32 4.60 -8.42
C ARG A 128 -12.92 4.61 -6.95
N LEU A 129 -12.19 5.62 -6.52
CA LEU A 129 -11.62 5.71 -5.17
C LEU A 129 -12.69 5.88 -4.08
N VAL A 130 -13.79 6.58 -4.36
CA VAL A 130 -14.95 6.68 -3.45
C VAL A 130 -15.58 5.31 -3.17
N ASN A 131 -15.58 4.42 -4.17
CA ASN A 131 -16.10 3.06 -3.98
C ASN A 131 -15.13 2.15 -3.21
N THR A 132 -13.82 2.40 -3.30
CA THR A 132 -12.80 1.55 -2.66
C THR A 132 -12.38 2.03 -1.27
N HIS A 133 -12.46 3.34 -0.99
CA HIS A 133 -11.97 3.97 0.26
C HIS A 133 -13.06 4.91 0.84
N PRO A 134 -14.13 4.37 1.45
CA PRO A 134 -15.26 5.16 1.96
C PRO A 134 -14.84 6.19 3.02
N GLU A 135 -13.79 5.92 3.79
CA GLU A 135 -13.26 6.80 4.84
C GLU A 135 -12.67 8.11 4.32
N SER A 136 -12.23 8.16 3.06
CA SER A 136 -11.64 9.35 2.44
C SER A 136 -12.60 10.07 1.48
N THR A 137 -13.83 9.56 1.34
CA THR A 137 -14.80 10.03 0.34
C THR A 137 -15.15 11.52 0.47
N GLU A 138 -15.33 12.02 1.68
CA GLU A 138 -15.69 13.43 1.91
C GLU A 138 -14.60 14.40 1.43
N ALA A 139 -13.34 14.10 1.75
CA ALA A 139 -12.19 14.89 1.31
C ALA A 139 -12.05 14.87 -0.22
N MET A 140 -12.30 13.71 -0.83
CA MET A 140 -12.24 13.53 -2.29
C MET A 140 -13.34 14.30 -3.03
N ILE A 141 -14.58 14.26 -2.52
CA ILE A 141 -15.69 15.03 -3.08
C ILE A 141 -15.40 16.53 -3.00
N THR A 142 -14.85 16.99 -1.86
CA THR A 142 -14.48 18.40 -1.66
C THR A 142 -13.42 18.83 -2.67
N LYS A 143 -12.30 18.10 -2.78
CA LYS A 143 -11.24 18.39 -3.76
C LYS A 143 -11.74 18.38 -5.21
N LYS A 144 -12.64 17.45 -5.55
CA LYS A 144 -13.29 17.42 -6.87
C LYS A 144 -14.11 18.69 -7.11
N GLN A 145 -14.89 19.13 -6.13
CA GLN A 145 -15.69 20.35 -6.24
C GLN A 145 -14.81 21.59 -6.42
N GLU A 146 -13.67 21.67 -5.74
CA GLU A 146 -12.71 22.76 -5.90
C GLU A 146 -12.17 22.86 -7.34
N ILE A 147 -11.71 21.75 -7.92
CA ILE A 147 -11.23 21.74 -9.32
C ILE A 147 -12.33 22.17 -10.28
N ILE A 148 -13.56 21.67 -10.10
CA ILE A 148 -14.68 22.04 -10.98
C ILE A 148 -14.98 23.53 -10.87
N GLN A 149 -14.93 24.11 -9.66
CA GLN A 149 -15.13 25.53 -9.45
C GLN A 149 -14.05 26.37 -10.12
N GLU A 150 -12.78 25.99 -9.98
CA GLU A 150 -11.65 26.68 -10.61
C GLU A 150 -11.72 26.57 -12.14
N TRP A 151 -12.04 25.40 -12.68
CA TRP A 151 -12.25 25.19 -14.11
C TRP A 151 -13.42 26.01 -14.67
N THR A 152 -14.51 26.16 -13.91
CA THR A 152 -15.67 26.96 -14.35
C THR A 152 -15.39 28.47 -14.29
N ARG A 153 -14.35 28.88 -13.55
CA ARG A 153 -13.96 30.28 -13.40
C ARG A 153 -13.03 30.76 -14.53
N LEU A 154 -12.21 29.84 -15.07
CA LEU A 154 -11.44 30.02 -16.31
C LEU A 154 -12.37 30.31 -17.50
#